data_AF-A0A519T297-F1
#
_entry.id   AF-A0A519T297-F1
#
_cell.length_a   1.000
_cell.length_b   1.000
_cell.length_c   1.000
_cell.angle_alpha   90.00
_cell.angle_beta   90.00
_cell.angle_gamma   90.00
#
_symmetry.space_group_name_H-M   'P 1'
#
loop_
_entity.id
_entity.type
_entity.pdbx_description
1 polymer ?
#
loop_
_entity_poly.entity_id
_entity_poly.type
_entity_poly.pdbx_seq_one_letter_code
_entity_poly.pdbx_strand_id
1 'polypeptide(L)'
;MTLFANTLLLVGALLFLLAAVGYIIVSMASGDEYEQYAMLNRITGPYWFAYMGAVLCKGLLPQLLWLKRVRRSLAMAAMLIPFLLADYWLPILYRLLPHRDYLPSSWAMLSPNLYVLAVVSLAYLLLYILLFVVVRKLNLVAISRKA
;
A
#
# COMPACT_ATOMS: atom_id res chain seq x y z
N MET A 1 17.59 -5.47 -17.31
CA MET A 1 16.70 -5.90 -16.20
C MET A 1 16.05 -4.73 -15.45
N THR A 2 16.73 -3.61 -15.18
CA THR A 2 16.16 -2.47 -14.42
C THR A 2 15.01 -1.74 -15.13
N LEU A 3 14.96 -1.72 -16.46
CA LEU A 3 13.85 -1.11 -17.22
C LEU A 3 12.53 -1.85 -17.00
N PHE A 4 12.52 -3.18 -17.18
CA PHE A 4 11.33 -4.00 -17.02
C PHE A 4 10.72 -3.91 -15.62
N ALA A 5 11.55 -3.99 -14.57
CA ALA A 5 11.10 -3.87 -13.19
C ALA A 5 10.46 -2.50 -12.90
N ASN A 6 11.05 -1.42 -13.40
CA ASN A 6 10.50 -0.08 -13.25
C ASN A 6 9.17 0.08 -14.00
N THR A 7 9.05 -0.46 -15.22
CA THR A 7 7.79 -0.42 -15.96
C THR A 7 6.68 -1.17 -15.23
N LEU A 8 7.01 -2.34 -14.65
CA LEU A 8 6.05 -3.15 -13.91
C LEU A 8 5.55 -2.44 -12.63
N LEU A 9 6.45 -1.75 -11.92
CA LEU A 9 6.10 -0.88 -10.79
C LEU A 9 5.20 0.29 -11.20
N LEU A 10 5.52 0.95 -12.32
CA LEU A 10 4.74 2.07 -12.83
C LEU A 10 3.32 1.65 -13.24
N VAL A 11 3.20 0.52 -13.95
CA VAL A 11 1.92 -0.05 -14.37
C VAL A 11 1.12 -0.50 -13.15
N GLY A 12 1.74 -1.19 -12.19
CA GLY A 12 1.08 -1.61 -10.95
C GLY A 12 0.53 -0.43 -10.15
N ALA A 13 1.30 0.65 -10.02
CA ALA A 13 0.87 1.87 -9.35
C ALA A 13 -0.27 2.59 -10.10
N LEU A 14 -0.25 2.57 -11.44
CA LEU A 14 -1.32 3.14 -12.26
C LEU A 14 -2.63 2.34 -12.10
N LEU A 15 -2.55 1.01 -12.15
CA LEU A 15 -3.70 0.12 -11.93
C LEU A 15 -4.28 0.31 -10.53
N PHE A 16 -3.43 0.50 -9.52
CA PHE A 16 -3.88 0.80 -8.16
C PHE A 16 -4.65 2.13 -8.10
N LEU A 17 -4.15 3.20 -8.73
CA LEU A 17 -4.85 4.48 -8.79
C LEU A 17 -6.21 4.36 -9.49
N LEU A 18 -6.26 3.65 -10.61
CA LEU A 18 -7.51 3.39 -11.34
C LEU A 18 -8.52 2.63 -10.47
N ALA A 19 -8.07 1.59 -9.77
CA ALA A 19 -8.92 0.84 -8.86
C ALA A 19 -9.40 1.70 -7.68
N ALA A 20 -8.54 2.55 -7.12
CA ALA A 20 -8.90 3.46 -6.04
C ALA A 20 -9.99 4.43 -6.48
N VAL A 21 -9.82 5.09 -7.63
CA VAL A 21 -10.82 6.01 -8.22
C VAL A 21 -12.11 5.28 -8.58
N GLY A 22 -12.01 4.11 -9.21
CA GLY A 22 -13.16 3.27 -9.56
C GLY A 22 -13.97 2.89 -8.33
N TYR A 23 -13.32 2.53 -7.23
CA TYR A 23 -14.00 2.23 -5.96
C TYR A 23 -14.76 3.45 -5.40
N ILE A 24 -14.20 4.66 -5.50
CA ILE A 24 -14.90 5.89 -5.10
C ILE A 24 -16.17 6.06 -5.93
N ILE A 25 -16.06 5.95 -7.26
CA ILE A 25 -17.19 6.14 -8.17
C ILE A 25 -18.28 5.10 -7.92
N VAL A 26 -17.92 3.83 -7.79
CA VAL A 26 -18.87 2.74 -7.56
C VAL A 26 -19.56 2.90 -6.20
N SER A 27 -18.80 3.19 -5.13
CA SER A 27 -19.41 3.39 -3.81
C SER A 27 -20.36 4.59 -3.76
N MET A 28 -20.05 5.69 -4.44
CA MET A 28 -20.93 6.85 -4.57
C MET A 28 -22.18 6.53 -5.42
N ALA A 29 -22.06 5.67 -6.42
CA ALA A 29 -23.16 5.26 -7.30
C ALA A 29 -24.00 4.07 -6.75
N SER A 30 -23.56 3.42 -5.67
CA SER A 30 -24.12 2.15 -5.16
C SER A 30 -25.58 2.24 -4.67
N GLY A 31 -26.07 3.45 -4.36
CA GLY A 31 -27.41 3.68 -3.81
C GLY A 31 -27.59 3.23 -2.36
N ASP A 32 -26.59 2.59 -1.75
CA ASP A 32 -26.57 2.22 -0.34
C ASP A 32 -25.93 3.34 0.50
N GLU A 33 -26.73 3.93 1.40
CA GLU A 33 -26.29 4.99 2.30
C GLU A 33 -25.10 4.53 3.18
N TYR A 34 -25.02 3.24 3.52
CA TYR A 34 -23.93 2.71 4.34
C TYR A 34 -22.59 2.71 3.59
N GLU A 35 -22.56 2.26 2.33
CA GLU A 35 -21.33 2.26 1.53
C GLU A 35 -20.88 3.69 1.21
N GLN A 36 -21.82 4.59 0.92
CA GLN A 36 -21.52 6.00 0.70
C GLN A 36 -20.94 6.65 1.95
N TYR A 37 -21.55 6.42 3.12
CA TYR A 37 -21.06 6.93 4.39
C TYR A 37 -19.68 6.36 4.74
N ALA A 38 -19.48 5.05 4.57
CA ALA A 38 -18.20 4.41 4.82
C ALA A 38 -17.09 4.98 3.92
N MET A 39 -17.39 5.27 2.65
CA MET A 39 -16.44 5.88 1.74
C MET A 39 -16.14 7.33 2.08
N LEU A 40 -17.16 8.14 2.36
CA LEU A 40 -16.99 9.53 2.80
C LEU A 40 -16.14 9.59 4.06
N ASN A 41 -16.43 8.74 5.04
CA ASN A 41 -15.67 8.65 6.29
C ASN A 41 -14.20 8.21 6.07
N ARG A 42 -13.88 7.47 5.00
CA ARG A 42 -12.48 7.19 4.62
C ARG A 42 -11.76 8.40 4.04
N ILE A 43 -12.46 9.29 3.35
CA ILE A 43 -11.87 10.46 2.67
C ILE A 43 -11.80 11.67 3.60
N THR A 44 -12.80 11.89 4.46
CA THR A 44 -12.92 13.10 5.31
C THR A 44 -13.00 12.79 6.81
N GLY A 45 -13.13 11.51 7.18
CA GLY A 45 -13.24 11.12 8.57
C GLY A 45 -11.91 11.20 9.35
N PRO A 46 -11.89 10.80 10.61
CA PRO A 46 -10.75 11.00 11.52
C PRO A 46 -9.46 10.34 11.05
N TYR A 47 -9.54 9.24 10.28
CA TYR A 47 -8.39 8.53 9.71
C TYR A 47 -8.14 8.85 8.23
N TRP A 48 -8.61 10.01 7.73
CA TRP A 48 -8.43 10.43 6.33
C TRP A 48 -6.96 10.45 5.89
N PHE A 49 -6.06 10.86 6.79
CA PHE A 49 -4.62 10.92 6.53
C PHE A 49 -4.04 9.53 6.25
N ALA A 50 -4.60 8.48 6.85
CA ALA A 50 -4.15 7.11 6.64
C ALA A 50 -4.57 6.62 5.24
N TYR A 51 -5.79 6.94 4.81
CA TYR A 51 -6.25 6.64 3.45
C TYR A 51 -5.47 7.43 2.39
N MET A 52 -5.36 8.75 2.54
CA MET A 52 -4.62 9.62 1.62
C MET A 52 -3.12 9.28 1.58
N GLY A 53 -2.51 8.99 2.72
CA GLY A 53 -1.13 8.53 2.79
C GLY A 53 -0.91 7.21 2.04
N ALA A 54 -1.85 6.26 2.14
CA ALA A 54 -1.76 4.99 1.41
C ALA A 54 -1.87 5.20 -0.11
N VAL A 55 -2.76 6.09 -0.56
CA VAL A 55 -2.90 6.44 -1.98
C VAL A 55 -1.65 7.16 -2.48
N LEU A 56 -1.07 8.06 -1.70
CA LEU A 56 0.19 8.73 -2.02
C LEU A 56 1.35 7.74 -2.13
N CYS A 57 1.51 6.85 -1.16
CA CYS A 57 2.65 5.94 -1.12
C CYS A 57 2.58 4.83 -2.19
N LYS A 58 1.40 4.25 -2.45
CA LYS A 58 1.25 3.16 -3.42
C LYS A 58 0.96 3.64 -4.83
N GLY A 59 0.25 4.76 -4.94
CA GLY A 59 -0.20 5.30 -6.22
C GLY A 59 0.76 6.33 -6.77
N LEU A 60 1.00 7.42 -6.03
CA LEU A 60 1.67 8.61 -6.57
C LEU A 60 3.21 8.56 -6.48
N LEU A 61 3.77 8.07 -5.38
CA LEU A 61 5.23 7.99 -5.20
C LEU A 61 5.93 7.15 -6.30
N PRO A 62 5.41 5.97 -6.71
CA PRO A 62 6.00 5.22 -7.80
C PRO A 62 5.97 5.98 -9.13
N GLN A 63 4.98 6.86 -9.36
CA GLN A 63 4.91 7.63 -10.61
C GLN A 63 6.06 8.62 -10.78
N LEU A 64 6.75 8.99 -9.70
CA LEU A 64 7.98 9.78 -9.79
C LEU A 64 9.09 9.05 -10.57
N LEU A 65 9.02 7.72 -10.70
CA LEU A 65 9.98 6.92 -11.48
C LEU A 65 9.87 7.14 -13.00
N TRP A 66 8.82 7.78 -13.50
CA TRP A 66 8.75 8.26 -14.89
C TRP A 66 9.88 9.26 -15.19
N LEU A 67 10.24 10.07 -14.20
CA LEU A 67 11.30 11.06 -14.34
C LEU A 67 12.64 10.34 -14.45
N LYS A 68 13.32 10.51 -15.60
CA LYS A 68 14.66 9.96 -15.85
C LYS A 68 15.67 10.32 -14.75
N ARG A 69 15.51 11.49 -14.14
CA ARG A 69 16.37 12.00 -13.06
C ARG A 69 16.21 11.22 -11.75
N VAL A 70 14.98 10.83 -11.41
CA VAL A 70 14.65 10.06 -10.20
C VAL A 70 15.15 8.63 -10.37
N ARG A 71 14.86 7.99 -11.51
CA ARG A 71 15.21 6.59 -11.78
C ARG A 71 16.71 6.31 -11.88
N ARG A 72 17.53 7.30 -12.23
CA ARG A 72 19.00 7.16 -12.34
C ARG A 72 19.73 7.53 -11.04
N SER A 73 19.03 8.09 -10.06
CA SER A 73 19.62 8.50 -8.80
C SER A 73 19.45 7.41 -7.74
N LEU A 74 20.57 6.87 -7.26
CA LEU A 74 20.57 5.90 -6.16
C LEU A 74 20.00 6.52 -4.88
N ALA A 75 20.34 7.78 -4.59
CA ALA A 75 19.85 8.48 -3.40
C ALA A 75 18.33 8.63 -3.42
N MET A 76 17.75 8.95 -4.58
CA MET A 76 16.30 9.11 -4.70
C MET A 76 15.57 7.77 -4.57
N ALA A 77 16.13 6.70 -5.13
CA ALA A 77 15.60 5.35 -4.97
C ALA A 77 15.67 4.89 -3.51
N ALA A 78 16.79 5.13 -2.83
CA ALA A 78 16.96 4.80 -1.41
C ALA A 78 15.99 5.56 -0.51
N MET A 79 15.66 6.81 -0.84
CA MET A 79 14.63 7.58 -0.12
C MET A 79 13.22 7.05 -0.37
N LEU A 80 12.90 6.58 -1.58
CA LEU A 80 11.56 6.07 -1.94
C LEU A 80 11.24 4.71 -1.32
N ILE A 81 12.23 3.81 -1.19
CA ILE A 81 12.03 2.43 -0.75
C ILE A 81 11.37 2.32 0.64
N PRO A 82 11.80 3.05 1.68
CA PRO A 82 11.16 3.01 3.00
C PRO A 82 9.67 3.39 2.95
N PHE A 83 9.29 4.38 2.15
CA PHE A 83 7.88 4.78 2.02
C PHE A 83 7.04 3.71 1.32
N LEU A 84 7.62 3.03 0.32
CA LEU A 84 6.96 1.93 -0.36
C LEU A 84 6.83 0.69 0.52
N LEU A 85 7.76 0.47 1.45
CA LEU A 85 7.71 -0.64 2.40
C LEU A 85 6.86 -0.31 3.63
N ALA A 86 6.72 0.96 4.03
CA ALA A 86 5.87 1.38 5.15
C ALA A 86 4.36 1.30 4.82
N ASP A 87 4.02 0.83 3.63
CA ASP A 87 2.69 0.83 3.06
C ASP A 87 1.69 -0.07 3.80
N TYR A 88 2.17 -1.02 4.60
CA TYR A 88 1.32 -1.90 5.40
C TYR A 88 0.75 -1.21 6.64
N TRP A 89 1.36 -0.14 7.14
CA TRP A 89 0.90 0.57 8.35
C TRP A 89 -0.38 1.37 8.13
N LEU A 90 -0.45 2.11 7.02
CA LEU A 90 -1.53 3.07 6.76
C LEU A 90 -2.89 2.38 6.54
N PRO A 91 -2.99 1.25 5.82
CA PRO A 91 -4.24 0.52 5.66
C PRO A 91 -4.80 -0.11 6.93
N ILE A 92 -3.95 -0.45 7.90
CA ILE A 92 -4.41 -1.04 9.17
C ILE A 92 -5.33 -0.06 9.91
N LEU A 93 -4.98 1.23 9.88
CA LEU A 93 -5.72 2.30 10.58
C LEU A 93 -7.12 2.53 10.04
N TYR A 94 -7.35 2.46 8.72
CA TYR A 94 -8.67 2.77 8.15
C TYR A 94 -9.47 1.55 7.67
N ARG A 95 -8.82 0.38 7.51
CA ARG A 95 -9.43 -0.80 6.87
C ARG A 95 -9.59 -2.01 7.79
N LEU A 96 -8.64 -2.23 8.71
CA LEU A 96 -8.66 -3.38 9.63
C LEU A 96 -9.28 -3.05 11.00
N LEU A 97 -9.28 -1.78 11.38
CA LEU A 97 -9.91 -1.30 12.61
C LEU A 97 -11.16 -0.49 12.24
N PRO A 98 -12.34 -1.12 12.11
CA PRO A 98 -13.58 -0.40 11.89
C PRO A 98 -13.88 0.43 13.14
N HIS A 99 -13.96 1.74 12.97
CA HIS A 99 -14.39 2.69 14.01
C HIS A 99 -15.84 3.14 13.79
N ARG A 100 -16.43 2.74 12.65
CA ARG A 100 -17.82 2.98 12.26
C ARG A 100 -18.38 1.68 11.70
N ASP A 101 -19.33 1.11 12.43
CA ASP A 101 -20.14 -0.03 11.98
C ASP A 101 -21.59 0.41 11.72
N TYR A 102 -22.44 -0.53 11.31
CA TYR A 102 -23.86 -0.31 11.04
C TYR A 102 -24.62 0.33 12.22
N LEU A 103 -24.25 0.00 13.46
CA LEU A 103 -24.86 0.59 14.65
C LEU A 103 -24.02 1.77 15.17
N PRO A 104 -24.61 2.97 15.35
CA PRO A 104 -23.91 4.11 15.94
C PRO A 104 -23.42 3.88 17.38
N SER A 105 -24.06 2.97 18.12
CA SER A 105 -23.71 2.65 19.50
C SER A 105 -22.41 1.85 19.64
N SER A 106 -21.95 1.16 18.59
CA SER A 106 -20.68 0.41 18.60
C SER A 106 -19.49 1.22 18.12
N TRP A 107 -19.69 2.50 17.82
CA TRP A 107 -18.64 3.36 17.30
C TRP A 107 -17.58 3.66 18.36
N ALA A 108 -16.35 3.23 18.10
CA ALA A 108 -15.22 3.46 19.00
C ALA A 108 -13.99 3.95 18.22
N MET A 109 -13.27 4.93 18.78
CA MET A 109 -11.97 5.32 18.27
C MET A 109 -10.92 4.35 18.79
N LEU A 110 -10.33 3.57 17.89
CA LEU A 110 -9.26 2.64 18.22
C LEU A 110 -7.91 3.27 17.93
N SER A 111 -7.17 3.61 18.99
CA SER A 111 -5.74 3.85 18.87
C SER A 111 -5.01 2.52 18.69
N PRO A 112 -4.14 2.38 17.68
CA PRO A 112 -3.44 1.13 17.48
C PRO A 112 -2.50 0.87 18.65
N ASN A 113 -2.61 -0.33 19.22
CA ASN A 113 -1.75 -0.77 20.30
C ASN A 113 -0.33 -1.00 19.74
N LEU A 114 0.70 -0.47 20.41
CA LEU A 114 2.11 -0.63 20.05
C LEU A 114 2.50 -2.10 19.85
N TYR A 115 1.92 -3.01 20.64
CA TYR A 115 2.17 -4.45 20.50
C TYR A 115 1.64 -5.01 19.17
N VAL A 116 0.44 -4.59 18.75
CA VAL A 116 -0.16 -5.02 17.47
C VAL A 116 0.68 -4.51 16.31
N LEU A 117 1.10 -3.25 16.39
CA LEU A 117 1.96 -2.61 15.40
C LEU A 117 3.31 -3.34 15.26
N ALA A 118 3.93 -3.71 16.39
CA ALA A 118 5.20 -4.45 16.40
C ALA A 118 5.06 -5.84 15.79
N VAL A 119 4.01 -6.59 16.15
CA VAL A 119 3.77 -7.95 15.63
C VAL A 119 3.53 -7.93 14.12
N VAL A 120 2.71 -7.00 13.63
CA VAL A 120 2.46 -6.86 12.18
C VAL A 120 3.76 -6.50 11.45
N SER A 121 4.52 -5.55 11.97
CA SER A 121 5.80 -5.15 11.38
C SER A 121 6.81 -6.30 11.33
N LEU A 122 6.89 -7.09 12.39
CA LEU A 122 7.75 -8.27 12.45
C LEU A 122 7.32 -9.32 11.43
N ALA A 123 6.02 -9.57 11.28
CA ALA A 123 5.48 -10.50 10.29
C ALA A 123 5.84 -10.09 8.86
N TYR A 124 5.69 -8.80 8.52
CA TYR A 124 6.10 -8.27 7.22
C TYR A 124 7.61 -8.37 7.00
N LEU A 125 8.42 -8.05 8.01
CA LEU A 125 9.88 -8.19 7.94
C LEU A 125 10.29 -9.64 7.67
N LEU A 126 9.71 -10.61 8.40
CA LEU A 126 9.95 -12.04 8.20
C LEU A 126 9.55 -12.50 6.80
N LEU A 127 8.41 -12.01 6.28
CA LEU A 127 7.99 -12.27 4.91
C LEU A 127 9.00 -11.76 3.89
N TYR A 128 9.50 -10.53 4.05
CA TYR A 128 10.51 -9.97 3.15
C TYR A 128 11.84 -10.74 3.19
N ILE A 129 12.27 -11.17 4.39
CA ILE A 129 13.46 -12.02 4.55
C ILE A 129 13.25 -13.37 3.83
N LEU A 130 12.09 -14.00 4.00
CA LEU A 130 11.76 -15.25 3.33
C LEU A 130 11.75 -15.09 1.81
N LEU A 131 11.10 -14.04 1.29
CA LEU A 131 11.09 -13.73 -0.14
C LEU A 131 12.51 -13.52 -0.69
N PHE A 132 13.36 -12.80 0.05
CA PHE A 132 14.75 -12.60 -0.33
C PHE A 132 15.53 -13.93 -0.43
N VAL A 133 15.34 -14.84 0.54
CA VAL A 133 15.97 -16.17 0.52
C VAL A 133 15.45 -17.01 -0.65
N VAL A 134 14.14 -17.01 -0.91
CA VAL A 134 13.52 -17.76 -2.01
C VAL A 134 14.03 -17.25 -3.36
N VAL A 135 14.03 -15.94 -3.61
CA VAL A 135 14.53 -15.35 -4.86
C VAL A 135 16.00 -15.67 -5.07
N ARG A 136 16.82 -15.64 -4.01
CA ARG A 136 18.23 -16.03 -4.09
C ARG A 136 18.39 -17.49 -4.50
N LYS A 137 17.60 -18.42 -3.94
CA LYS A 137 17.64 -19.84 -4.32
C LYS A 137 17.18 -20.06 -5.77
N LEU A 138 16.11 -19.40 -6.20
CA LEU A 138 15.61 -19.50 -7.58
C LEU A 138 16.63 -18.99 -8.60
N ASN A 139 17.31 -17.88 -8.32
CA ASN A 139 18.36 -17.36 -9.20
C ASN A 139 19.55 -18.33 -9.32
N LEU A 140 19.93 -19.01 -8.23
CA LEU A 140 21.00 -20.02 -8.28
C LEU A 140 20.63 -21.21 -9.18
N VAL A 141 19.39 -21.69 -9.09
CA VAL A 141 18.87 -22.76 -9.96
C VAL A 141 18.79 -22.31 -11.42
N ALA A 142 18.39 -21.06 -11.67
CA ALA A 142 18.31 -20.52 -13.03
C ALA A 142 19.70 -20.40 -13.70
N ILE A 143 20.75 -20.11 -12.92
CA ILE A 143 22.14 -20.08 -13.41
C ILE A 143 22.63 -21.50 -13.70
N SER A 144 22.38 -22.47 -12.81
CA SER A 144 22.80 -23.85 -13.03
C SER A 144 22.12 -24.53 -14.22
N ARG A 145 20.91 -24.08 -14.62
CA ARG A 145 20.18 -24.60 -15.78
C ARG A 145 20.64 -24.01 -17.12
N LYS A 146 21.46 -22.96 -17.09
CA LYS A 146 22.02 -22.28 -18.28
C LYS A 146 23.48 -22.64 -18.55
N ALA A 147 24.14 -23.31 -17.62
CA ALA A 147 25.48 -23.90 -17.78
C ALA A 147 25.34 -25.36 -18.22
#